data_AF-A0A853HVD8-F1
#
_entry.id   AF-A0A853HVD8-F1
#
_cell.length_a   1.000
_cell.length_b   1.000
_cell.length_c   1.000
_cell.angle_alpha   90.00
_cell.angle_beta   90.00
_cell.angle_gamma   90.00
#
_symmetry.space_group_name_H-M   'P 1'
#
loop_
_entity.id
_entity.type
_entity.pdbx_description
1 polymer ?
#
loop_
_entity_poly.entity_id
_entity_poly.type
_entity_poly.pdbx_seq_one_letter_code
_entity_poly.pdbx_strand_id
1 'polypeptide(L)'
;MTSLPKLIIALLLVACISLVSFPYLMYWYGLLQLPELPKPVTKSLSAAAKASVWRHYNGKGQAHVKPFGPYDYLEILTCIANIPSTDEKPAVISGCYQQFSGFEHVMSLVEQSMGKPLQKNAKARASKSSQVKGQEWLKFNDIRQIIMFSSQAIWISQNWTTDQILAALKK
;
A
#
# COMPACT_ATOMS: atom_id res chain seq x y z
N MET A 1 -17.96 -24.67 -36.81
CA MET A 1 -16.54 -24.90 -36.46
C MET A 1 -15.84 -23.56 -36.33
N THR A 2 -15.72 -23.02 -35.11
CA THR A 2 -14.79 -21.91 -34.86
C THR A 2 -13.39 -22.44 -35.12
N SER A 3 -12.72 -21.91 -36.15
CA SER A 3 -11.36 -22.32 -36.48
C SER A 3 -10.49 -22.11 -35.23
N LEU A 4 -9.87 -23.18 -34.71
CA LEU A 4 -8.91 -23.19 -33.60
C LEU A 4 -8.07 -21.89 -33.44
N PRO A 5 -7.50 -21.27 -34.51
CA PRO A 5 -6.79 -19.99 -34.41
C PRO A 5 -7.63 -18.83 -33.83
N LYS A 6 -8.92 -18.73 -34.15
CA LYS A 6 -9.82 -17.67 -33.62
C LYS A 6 -10.06 -17.82 -32.12
N LEU A 7 -10.14 -19.06 -31.63
CA LEU A 7 -10.29 -19.34 -30.21
C LEU A 7 -9.01 -18.99 -29.44
N ILE A 8 -7.84 -19.34 -29.98
CA ILE A 8 -6.54 -18.97 -29.37
C ILE A 8 -6.38 -17.45 -29.32
N ILE A 9 -6.67 -16.75 -30.42
CA ILE A 9 -6.61 -15.27 -30.45
C ILE A 9 -7.58 -14.66 -29.42
N ALA A 10 -8.81 -15.18 -29.33
CA ALA A 10 -9.78 -14.71 -28.34
C ALA A 10 -9.28 -14.92 -26.90
N LEU A 11 -8.71 -16.08 -26.59
CA LEU A 11 -8.15 -16.36 -25.26
C LEU A 11 -6.96 -15.46 -24.93
N LEU A 12 -6.06 -15.21 -25.89
CA LEU A 12 -4.94 -14.28 -25.73
C LEU A 12 -5.44 -12.85 -25.47
N LEU A 13 -6.44 -12.39 -26.21
CA LEU A 13 -7.05 -11.07 -25.98
C LEU A 13 -7.66 -10.97 -24.59
N VAL A 14 -8.40 -11.99 -24.15
CA VAL A 14 -8.98 -12.03 -22.80
C VAL A 14 -7.88 -12.00 -21.74
N ALA A 15 -6.80 -12.76 -21.92
CA ALA A 15 -5.66 -12.76 -21.01
C ALA A 15 -4.98 -11.38 -20.94
N CYS A 16 -4.76 -10.71 -22.08
CA CYS A 16 -4.20 -9.36 -22.12
C CYS A 16 -5.10 -8.33 -21.44
N ILE A 17 -6.41 -8.36 -21.73
CA ILE A 17 -7.38 -7.46 -21.09
C ILE A 17 -7.40 -7.69 -19.58
N SER A 18 -7.37 -8.95 -19.15
CA SER A 18 -7.36 -9.32 -17.73
C SER A 18 -6.09 -8.77 -17.05
N LEU A 19 -4.92 -8.93 -17.68
CA LEU A 19 -3.65 -8.45 -17.13
C LEU A 19 -3.63 -6.92 -16.94
N VAL A 20 -4.18 -6.18 -17.90
CA VAL A 20 -4.24 -4.71 -17.88
C VAL A 20 -5.30 -4.20 -16.89
N SER A 21 -6.45 -4.86 -16.81
CA SER A 21 -7.56 -4.43 -15.95
C SER A 21 -7.40 -4.86 -14.49
N PHE A 22 -6.67 -5.95 -14.22
CA PHE A 22 -6.56 -6.53 -12.89
C PHE A 22 -6.06 -5.55 -11.81
N PRO A 23 -5.00 -4.74 -12.01
CA PRO A 23 -4.55 -3.81 -10.98
C PRO A 23 -5.59 -2.73 -10.67
N TYR A 24 -6.34 -2.26 -11.68
CA TYR A 24 -7.45 -1.34 -11.48
C TYR A 24 -8.60 -1.99 -10.73
N LEU A 25 -8.94 -3.25 -11.04
CA LEU A 25 -9.97 -3.99 -10.31
C LEU A 25 -9.59 -4.18 -8.84
N MET A 26 -8.32 -4.48 -8.54
CA MET A 26 -7.83 -4.57 -7.17
C MET A 26 -7.92 -3.22 -6.43
N TYR A 27 -7.53 -2.13 -7.10
CA TYR A 27 -7.65 -0.79 -6.56
C TYR A 27 -9.12 -0.44 -6.23
N TRP A 28 -10.04 -0.62 -7.18
CA TRP A 28 -11.46 -0.34 -6.95
C TRP A 28 -12.05 -1.25 -5.87
N TYR A 29 -11.69 -2.53 -5.86
CA TYR A 29 -12.09 -3.45 -4.81
C TYR A 29 -11.64 -2.98 -3.43
N GLY A 30 -10.37 -2.56 -3.28
CA GLY A 30 -9.88 -2.07 -2.00
C GLY A 30 -10.56 -0.78 -1.55
N LEU A 31 -10.83 0.17 -2.45
CA LEU A 31 -11.61 1.37 -2.12
C LEU A 31 -13.03 1.04 -1.65
N LEU A 32 -13.71 0.08 -2.29
CA LEU A 32 -15.06 -0.35 -1.90
C LEU A 32 -15.11 -1.02 -0.52
N GLN A 33 -13.98 -1.54 -0.04
CA GLN A 33 -13.88 -2.18 1.27
C GLN A 33 -13.55 -1.18 2.39
N LEU A 34 -13.15 0.06 2.06
CA LEU A 34 -12.91 1.10 3.05
C LEU A 34 -14.26 1.63 3.57
N PRO A 35 -14.47 1.72 4.90
CA PRO A 35 -15.73 2.20 5.46
C PRO A 35 -16.00 3.67 5.11
N GLU A 36 -14.94 4.48 5.06
CA GLU A 36 -14.98 5.86 4.57
C GLU A 36 -13.63 6.20 3.93
N LEU A 37 -13.68 6.93 2.81
CA LEU A 37 -12.47 7.47 2.20
C LEU A 37 -11.98 8.67 3.03
N PRO A 38 -10.67 8.74 3.32
CA PRO A 38 -10.14 9.85 4.07
C PRO A 38 -10.37 11.14 3.29
N LYS A 39 -10.90 12.16 3.96
CA LYS A 39 -11.13 13.50 3.40
C LYS A 39 -9.93 14.41 3.67
N PRO A 40 -9.49 15.20 2.67
CA PRO A 40 -8.33 16.05 2.83
C PRO A 40 -8.56 17.10 3.91
N VAL A 41 -7.53 17.37 4.71
CA VAL A 41 -7.57 18.45 5.70
C VAL A 41 -7.52 19.78 4.97
N THR A 42 -8.62 20.55 5.02
CA THR A 42 -8.74 21.84 4.30
C THR A 42 -7.93 22.97 4.95
N LYS A 43 -7.49 22.79 6.20
CA LYS A 43 -6.73 23.80 6.92
C LYS A 43 -5.27 23.83 6.46
N SER A 44 -4.91 24.90 5.74
CA SER A 44 -3.52 25.16 5.36
C SER A 44 -2.64 25.32 6.61
N LEU A 45 -1.49 24.64 6.61
CA LEU A 45 -0.48 24.79 7.66
C LEU A 45 0.21 26.15 7.54
N SER A 46 0.38 26.85 8.66
CA SER A 46 1.27 28.02 8.71
C SER A 46 2.70 27.63 8.36
N ALA A 47 3.51 28.57 7.85
CA ALA A 47 4.90 28.31 7.49
C ALA A 47 5.71 27.70 8.66
N ALA A 48 5.49 28.19 9.88
CA ALA A 48 6.10 27.63 11.10
C ALA A 48 5.64 26.20 11.39
N ALA A 49 4.35 25.90 11.18
CA ALA A 49 3.82 24.55 11.36
C ALA A 49 4.37 23.58 10.30
N LYS A 50 4.50 24.00 9.04
CA LYS A 50 5.18 23.23 8.00
C LYS A 50 6.61 22.92 8.41
N ALA A 51 7.39 23.94 8.78
CA ALA A 51 8.78 23.77 9.18
C ALA A 51 8.94 22.80 10.37
N SER A 52 8.03 22.86 11.35
CA SER A 52 8.03 21.94 12.50
C SER A 52 7.78 20.49 12.07
N VAL A 53 6.84 20.26 11.16
CA VAL A 53 6.54 18.91 10.65
C VAL A 53 7.71 18.40 9.81
N TRP A 54 8.27 19.22 8.92
CA TRP A 54 9.46 18.90 8.14
C TRP A 54 10.68 18.54 8.99
N ARG A 55 10.88 19.22 10.13
CA ARG A 55 11.91 18.85 11.11
C ARG A 55 11.63 17.51 11.78
N HIS A 56 10.38 17.22 12.13
CA HIS A 56 10.01 15.95 12.76
C HIS A 56 10.33 14.75 11.85
N TYR A 57 10.17 14.92 10.54
CA TYR A 57 10.51 13.90 9.54
C TYR A 57 11.94 14.05 8.98
N ASN A 58 12.84 14.78 9.66
CA ASN A 58 14.24 14.98 9.26
C ASN A 58 14.44 15.43 7.79
N GLY A 59 13.49 16.16 7.21
CA GLY A 59 13.57 16.59 5.82
C GLY A 59 13.49 15.47 4.78
N LYS A 60 13.12 14.23 5.16
CA LYS A 60 13.13 13.06 4.27
C LYS A 60 11.99 13.00 3.24
N GLY A 61 11.03 13.92 3.30
CA GLY A 61 9.92 14.02 2.34
C GLY A 61 10.28 14.78 1.07
N GLN A 62 9.53 14.56 -0.01
CA GLN A 62 9.52 15.47 -1.15
C GLN A 62 8.45 16.54 -0.98
N ALA A 63 8.70 17.74 -1.51
CA ALA A 63 7.69 18.81 -1.53
C ALA A 63 6.40 18.39 -2.25
N HIS A 64 6.52 17.44 -3.19
CA HIS A 64 5.40 16.84 -3.91
C HIS A 64 5.49 15.32 -3.75
N VAL A 65 4.44 14.70 -3.24
CA VAL A 65 4.28 13.25 -3.32
C VAL A 65 4.03 12.91 -4.79
N LYS A 66 4.86 12.06 -5.38
CA LYS A 66 4.59 11.57 -6.73
C LYS A 66 3.34 10.69 -6.66
N PRO A 67 2.30 10.97 -7.46
CA PRO A 67 1.10 10.14 -7.46
C PRO A 67 1.49 8.75 -7.94
N PHE A 68 0.98 7.74 -7.24
CA PHE A 68 1.14 6.35 -7.62
C PHE A 68 -0.18 5.83 -8.17
N GLY A 69 -0.06 4.93 -9.14
CA GLY A 69 -1.16 4.36 -9.87
C GLY A 69 -1.44 2.92 -9.46
N PRO A 70 -2.53 2.35 -9.98
CA PRO A 70 -2.87 0.96 -9.74
C PRO A 70 -1.80 -0.04 -10.22
N TYR A 71 -0.90 0.31 -11.13
CA TYR A 71 0.18 -0.60 -11.54
C TYR A 71 1.31 -0.73 -10.52
N ASP A 72 1.51 0.28 -9.68
CA ASP A 72 2.52 0.24 -8.61
C ASP A 72 2.16 -0.85 -7.57
N TYR A 73 0.89 -1.32 -7.54
CA TYR A 73 0.49 -2.52 -6.80
C TYR A 73 1.35 -3.74 -7.13
N LEU A 74 1.69 -3.93 -8.41
CA LEU A 74 2.42 -5.13 -8.82
C LEU A 74 3.84 -5.10 -8.23
N GLU A 75 4.45 -3.92 -8.15
CA GLU A 75 5.75 -3.73 -7.50
C GLU A 75 5.65 -3.95 -5.98
N ILE A 76 4.60 -3.44 -5.34
CA ILE A 76 4.34 -3.65 -3.92
C ILE A 76 4.10 -5.14 -3.63
N LEU A 77 3.26 -5.81 -4.42
CA LEU A 77 2.92 -7.22 -4.24
C LEU A 77 4.10 -8.13 -4.52
N THR A 78 4.91 -7.84 -5.54
CA THR A 78 6.14 -8.58 -5.81
C THR A 78 7.16 -8.37 -4.70
N CYS A 79 7.31 -7.15 -4.18
CA CYS A 79 8.14 -6.89 -3.01
C CYS A 79 7.66 -7.70 -1.81
N ILE A 80 6.35 -7.69 -1.50
CA ILE A 80 5.76 -8.43 -0.37
C ILE A 80 5.89 -9.95 -0.55
N ALA A 81 5.67 -10.47 -1.76
CA ALA A 81 5.79 -11.90 -2.06
C ALA A 81 7.23 -12.42 -1.89
N ASN A 82 8.22 -11.54 -2.03
CA ASN A 82 9.64 -11.85 -1.85
C ASN A 82 10.11 -11.72 -0.39
N ILE A 83 9.23 -11.31 0.55
CA ILE A 83 9.58 -11.22 1.97
C ILE A 83 9.54 -12.64 2.59
N PRO A 84 10.63 -13.11 3.22
CA PRO A 84 10.63 -14.38 3.92
C PRO A 84 9.60 -14.39 5.05
N SER A 85 8.99 -15.55 5.33
CA SER A 85 7.79 -15.66 6.18
C SER A 85 7.99 -15.40 7.68
N THR A 86 9.12 -14.81 8.10
CA THR A 86 9.47 -14.57 9.51
C THR A 86 8.63 -13.44 10.13
N ASP A 87 8.66 -13.36 11.47
CA ASP A 87 7.93 -12.40 12.33
C ASP A 87 8.20 -10.89 12.04
N GLU A 88 8.93 -10.56 10.98
CA GLU A 88 9.32 -9.21 10.57
C GLU A 88 8.45 -8.61 9.45
N LYS A 89 7.46 -9.35 8.92
CA LYS A 89 6.54 -8.89 7.86
C LYS A 89 6.03 -7.43 8.01
N PRO A 90 5.67 -6.91 9.20
CA PRO A 90 5.14 -5.55 9.31
C PRO A 90 6.16 -4.44 8.99
N ALA A 91 7.43 -4.61 9.37
CA ALA A 91 8.49 -3.62 9.14
C ALA A 91 9.02 -3.69 7.70
N VAL A 92 8.91 -4.85 7.06
CA VAL A 92 9.38 -5.06 5.69
C VAL A 92 8.32 -4.61 4.67
N ILE A 93 7.03 -4.74 4.98
CA ILE A 93 5.95 -4.17 4.14
C ILE A 93 6.12 -2.65 4.02
N SER A 94 6.38 -1.92 5.13
CA SER A 94 6.64 -0.48 5.04
C SER A 94 7.92 -0.17 4.25
N GLY A 95 8.94 -1.03 4.31
CA GLY A 95 10.12 -0.98 3.43
C GLY A 95 9.79 -1.09 1.94
N CYS A 96 8.85 -1.96 1.55
CA CYS A 96 8.37 -2.07 0.16
C CYS A 96 7.68 -0.80 -0.35
N TYR A 97 7.22 0.06 0.55
CA TYR A 97 6.64 1.34 0.21
C TYR A 97 7.65 2.50 0.24
N GLN A 98 8.75 2.36 1.00
CA GLN A 98 9.82 3.36 1.09
C GLN A 98 10.63 3.51 -0.22
N GLN A 99 10.55 2.55 -1.14
CA GLN A 99 11.14 2.70 -2.47
C GLN A 99 10.47 3.83 -3.29
N PHE A 100 9.26 4.24 -2.93
CA PHE A 100 8.56 5.36 -3.56
C PHE A 100 8.89 6.66 -2.83
N SER A 101 9.40 7.63 -3.58
CA SER A 101 9.80 8.92 -3.01
C SER A 101 8.60 9.72 -2.48
N GLY A 102 8.72 10.31 -1.28
CA GLY A 102 7.67 11.09 -0.62
C GLY A 102 6.56 10.24 0.03
N PHE A 103 6.69 8.91 -0.03
CA PHE A 103 5.64 7.97 0.36
C PHE A 103 5.59 7.70 1.87
N GLU A 104 6.66 8.03 2.61
CA GLU A 104 6.74 7.87 4.07
C GLU A 104 5.55 8.55 4.79
N HIS A 105 5.15 9.73 4.32
CA HIS A 105 4.09 10.53 4.93
C HIS A 105 2.71 9.96 4.62
N VAL A 106 2.51 9.49 3.38
CA VAL A 106 1.28 8.79 2.99
C VAL A 106 1.11 7.53 3.81
N MET A 107 2.17 6.73 3.94
CA MET A 107 2.16 5.51 4.75
C MET A 107 1.84 5.79 6.21
N SER A 108 2.50 6.79 6.80
CA SER A 108 2.25 7.18 8.19
C SER A 108 0.77 7.53 8.41
N LEU A 109 0.15 8.22 7.44
CA LEU A 109 -1.27 8.59 7.52
C LEU A 109 -2.20 7.38 7.36
N VAL A 110 -1.89 6.48 6.40
CA VAL A 110 -2.64 5.24 6.19
C VAL A 110 -2.55 4.35 7.44
N GLU A 111 -1.35 4.17 8.00
CA GLU A 111 -1.12 3.44 9.25
C GLU A 111 -1.88 4.04 10.43
N GLN A 112 -1.96 5.37 10.52
CA GLN A 112 -2.75 6.04 11.56
C GLN A 112 -4.26 5.81 11.37
N SER A 113 -4.73 5.74 10.13
CA SER A 113 -6.16 5.61 9.83
C SER A 113 -6.70 4.19 9.91
N MET A 114 -5.90 3.19 9.55
CA MET A 114 -6.31 1.77 9.51
C MET A 114 -5.61 0.91 10.55
N GLY A 115 -4.64 1.46 11.29
CA GLY A 115 -3.69 0.67 12.05
C GLY A 115 -2.59 0.07 11.18
N LYS A 116 -1.63 -0.61 11.81
CA LYS A 116 -0.54 -1.27 11.09
C LYS A 116 -1.09 -2.42 10.22
N PRO A 117 -0.57 -2.61 8.99
CA PRO A 117 -1.07 -3.61 8.04
C PRO A 117 -0.95 -5.05 8.56
N LEU A 118 -0.22 -5.27 9.65
CA LEU A 118 -0.12 -6.54 10.36
C LEU A 118 0.11 -6.22 11.86
N GLN A 119 -0.93 -6.21 12.68
CA GLN A 119 -0.73 -6.15 14.13
C GLN A 119 -0.18 -7.49 14.62
N LYS A 120 0.97 -7.44 15.28
CA LYS A 120 1.50 -8.55 16.08
C LYS A 120 0.42 -8.90 17.11
N ASN A 121 -0.17 -10.09 17.02
CA ASN A 121 -0.77 -10.71 18.20
C ASN A 121 0.38 -10.91 19.19
N ALA A 122 0.64 -9.94 20.05
CA ALA A 122 1.74 -9.91 21.01
C ALA A 122 1.63 -10.98 22.12
N LYS A 123 0.83 -12.03 21.90
CA LYS A 123 0.70 -13.22 22.75
C LYS A 123 1.34 -14.48 22.15
N ALA A 124 2.02 -14.41 21.01
CA ALA A 124 2.91 -15.50 20.59
C ALA A 124 4.21 -15.43 21.41
N ARG A 125 4.11 -16.02 22.60
CA ARG A 125 5.19 -16.33 23.54
C ARG A 125 6.44 -16.81 22.81
N ALA A 126 7.59 -16.36 23.30
CA ALA A 126 8.90 -16.90 23.03
C ALA A 126 8.88 -18.43 22.91
N SER A 127 8.91 -18.94 21.68
CA SER A 127 9.25 -20.32 21.38
C SER A 127 10.63 -20.30 20.73
N LYS A 128 11.62 -20.73 21.51
CA LYS A 128 12.91 -21.19 20.99
C LYS A 128 12.67 -22.17 19.84
N SER A 129 13.55 -22.13 18.85
CA SER A 129 13.73 -23.13 17.79
C SER A 129 12.59 -23.25 16.78
N SER A 130 12.87 -22.88 15.52
CA SER A 130 12.35 -23.54 14.30
C SER A 130 13.16 -23.02 13.12
N GLN A 131 14.17 -23.75 12.64
CA GLN A 131 14.03 -24.66 11.50
C GLN A 131 13.21 -24.02 10.37
N VAL A 132 13.90 -23.63 9.29
CA VAL A 132 13.32 -23.08 8.05
C VAL A 132 12.34 -24.11 7.49
N LYS A 133 11.05 -23.92 7.77
CA LYS A 133 10.01 -24.90 7.44
C LYS A 133 8.88 -24.19 6.70
N GLY A 134 8.93 -24.31 5.37
CA GLY A 134 7.82 -24.01 4.47
C GLY A 134 7.56 -22.53 4.25
N GLN A 135 7.43 -22.14 3.00
CA GLN A 135 6.92 -20.84 2.59
C GLN A 135 5.47 -20.74 3.07
N GLU A 136 5.22 -20.15 4.24
CA GLU A 136 3.86 -19.85 4.69
C GLU A 136 3.26 -18.79 3.77
N TRP A 137 2.40 -19.25 2.85
CA TRP A 137 1.63 -18.41 1.95
C TRP A 137 0.86 -17.34 2.74
N LEU A 138 0.75 -16.14 2.16
CA LEU A 138 -0.09 -15.06 2.70
C LEU A 138 -1.52 -15.55 2.92
N LYS A 139 -2.09 -15.31 4.10
CA LYS A 139 -3.48 -15.65 4.34
C LYS A 139 -4.36 -14.71 3.52
N PHE A 140 -5.53 -15.18 3.11
CA PHE A 140 -6.48 -14.35 2.35
C PHE A 140 -6.81 -13.02 3.04
N ASN A 141 -6.88 -13.02 4.38
CA ASN A 141 -7.11 -11.81 5.15
C ASN A 141 -5.93 -10.81 5.07
N ASP A 142 -4.70 -11.30 5.02
CA ASP A 142 -3.50 -10.46 4.86
C ASP A 142 -3.49 -9.81 3.48
N ILE A 143 -3.85 -10.58 2.44
CA ILE A 143 -3.98 -10.08 1.06
C ILE A 143 -5.04 -8.99 1.00
N ARG A 144 -6.22 -9.22 1.60
CA ARG A 144 -7.27 -8.21 1.67
C ARG A 144 -6.80 -6.93 2.36
N GLN A 145 -6.09 -7.06 3.49
CA GLN A 145 -5.56 -5.92 4.22
C GLN A 145 -4.53 -5.14 3.40
N ILE A 146 -3.61 -5.83 2.71
CA ILE A 146 -2.65 -5.21 1.79
C ILE A 146 -3.39 -4.45 0.68
N ILE A 147 -4.42 -5.05 0.08
CA ILE A 147 -5.19 -4.41 -0.99
C ILE A 147 -5.83 -3.11 -0.50
N MET A 148 -6.50 -3.13 0.64
CA MET A 148 -7.11 -1.93 1.24
C MET A 148 -6.04 -0.87 1.56
N PHE A 149 -4.90 -1.30 2.09
CA PHE A 149 -3.78 -0.43 2.48
C PHE A 149 -3.20 0.32 1.29
N SER A 150 -2.85 -0.42 0.24
CA SER A 150 -2.35 0.18 -1.00
C SER A 150 -3.42 1.05 -1.67
N SER A 151 -4.72 0.69 -1.59
CA SER A 151 -5.81 1.46 -2.22
C SER A 151 -5.95 2.82 -1.59
N GLN A 152 -5.95 2.85 -0.25
CA GLN A 152 -6.04 4.10 0.48
C GLN A 152 -4.80 4.97 0.26
N ALA A 153 -3.62 4.35 0.21
CA ALA A 153 -2.40 5.05 -0.14
C ALA A 153 -2.55 5.71 -1.53
N ILE A 154 -3.00 4.96 -2.55
CA ILE A 154 -3.15 5.47 -3.93
C ILE A 154 -4.10 6.64 -3.93
N TRP A 155 -5.25 6.46 -3.29
CA TRP A 155 -6.25 7.50 -3.15
C TRP A 155 -5.68 8.78 -2.55
N ILE A 156 -4.97 8.69 -1.41
CA ILE A 156 -4.37 9.85 -0.75
C ILE A 156 -3.37 10.53 -1.69
N SER A 157 -2.48 9.79 -2.33
CA SER A 157 -1.45 10.40 -3.17
C SER A 157 -1.95 11.09 -4.43
N GLN A 158 -3.06 10.61 -4.97
CA GLN A 158 -3.66 11.17 -6.19
C GLN A 158 -4.55 12.37 -5.87
N ASN A 159 -5.15 12.40 -4.68
CA ASN A 159 -6.19 13.37 -4.34
C ASN A 159 -5.76 14.39 -3.28
N TRP A 160 -4.65 14.17 -2.58
CA TRP A 160 -4.17 15.04 -1.51
C TRP A 160 -2.84 15.66 -1.87
N THR A 161 -2.68 16.93 -1.51
CA THR A 161 -1.40 17.63 -1.55
C THR A 161 -0.53 17.21 -0.37
N THR A 162 0.79 17.37 -0.52
CA THR A 162 1.76 17.15 0.57
C THR A 162 1.37 17.91 1.83
N ASP A 163 0.94 19.18 1.70
CA ASP A 163 0.53 19.99 2.84
C ASP A 163 -0.69 19.40 3.57
N GLN A 164 -1.67 18.85 2.86
CA GLN A 164 -2.85 18.22 3.45
C GLN A 164 -2.49 16.93 4.20
N ILE A 165 -1.56 16.15 3.64
CA ILE A 165 -1.03 14.93 4.26
C ILE A 165 -0.28 15.30 5.55
N LEU A 166 0.62 16.28 5.48
CA LEU A 166 1.37 16.76 6.64
C LEU A 166 0.45 17.38 7.71
N ALA A 167 -0.62 18.07 7.30
CA ALA A 167 -1.59 18.64 8.22
C ALA A 167 -2.35 17.55 8.98
N ALA A 168 -2.68 16.44 8.32
CA ALA A 168 -3.38 15.31 8.93
C ALA A 168 -2.50 14.52 9.92
N LEU A 169 -1.17 14.54 9.72
CA LEU A 169 -0.21 13.90 10.61
C LEU A 169 0.05 14.69 11.90
N LYS A 170 -0.25 15.99 11.91
CA LYS A 170 -0.05 16.85 13.08
C LYS A 170 -1.19 16.64 14.10
N LYS A 171 -0.93 15.84 15.14
CA LYS A 171 -1.71 15.85 16.39
C LYS A 171 -1.21 16.92 17.34
#